data_AF-W9CIH1-F1
#
_entry.id   AF-W9CIH1-F1
#
_cell.length_a   1.000
_cell.length_b   1.000
_cell.length_c   1.000
_cell.angle_alpha   90.00
_cell.angle_beta   90.00
_cell.angle_gamma   90.00
#
_symmetry.space_group_name_H-M   'P 1'
#
loop_
_entity.id
_entity.type
_entity.pdbx_description
1 polymer ?
#
loop_
_entity_poly.entity_id
_entity_poly.type
_entity_poly.pdbx_seq_one_letter_code
_entity_poly.pdbx_strand_id
1 'polypeptide(L)' 'MYTPNSITDPIAQEFGQKLRKYLQDGSEDPEHLHAYVNYADGEESLQAVYGWDKWRLEKLRKLKAQWDPKNIMRYYVPIE' A
#
# COMPACT_ATOMS: atom_id res chain seq x y z
N MET A 1 -14.62 -3.80 17.69
CA MET A 1 -13.43 -3.04 17.26
C MET A 1 -12.21 -3.84 17.65
N TYR A 2 -11.18 -3.86 16.82
CA TYR A 2 -9.88 -4.41 17.20
C TYR A 2 -9.29 -3.61 18.38
N THR A 3 -8.72 -4.29 19.37
CA THR A 3 -8.01 -3.64 20.49
C THR A 3 -6.53 -3.94 20.32
N PRO A 4 -5.69 -2.93 20.02
CA PRO A 4 -4.26 -3.13 19.83
C PRO A 4 -3.61 -3.75 21.06
N ASN A 5 -2.67 -4.67 20.83
CA ASN A 5 -1.88 -5.30 21.86
C ASN A 5 -0.39 -5.19 21.50
N SER A 6 0.33 -4.37 22.25
CA SER A 6 1.75 -4.07 21.97
C SER A 6 2.68 -5.28 22.05
N ILE A 7 2.23 -6.42 22.61
CA ILE A 7 3.01 -7.66 22.67
C ILE A 7 2.75 -8.53 21.44
N THR A 8 1.49 -8.72 21.05
CA THR A 8 1.13 -9.65 19.98
C THR A 8 1.07 -9.01 18.60
N ASP A 9 0.76 -7.71 18.51
CA ASP A 9 0.62 -7.01 17.22
C ASP A 9 1.92 -7.03 16.42
N PRO A 10 3.11 -6.77 17.00
CA PRO A 10 4.36 -6.85 16.25
C PRO A 10 4.65 -8.26 15.73
N ILE A 11 4.30 -9.30 16.51
CA ILE A 11 4.50 -10.71 16.13
C ILE A 11 3.58 -11.06 14.96
N ALA A 12 2.32 -10.63 15.01
CA ALA A 12 1.35 -10.86 13.94
C ALA A 12 1.75 -10.13 12.65
N GLN A 13 2.23 -8.88 12.77
CA GLN A 13 2.72 -8.08 11.64
C GLN A 13 3.95 -8.72 10.99
N GLU A 14 4.94 -9.13 11.78
CA GLU A 14 6.14 -9.82 11.28
C GLU A 14 5.77 -11.13 10.57
N PHE A 15 4.85 -11.92 11.14
CA PHE A 15 4.37 -13.14 10.51
C PHE A 15 3.68 -12.86 9.16
N GLY A 16 2.79 -11.86 9.12
CA GLY A 16 2.08 -11.46 7.90
C GLY A 16 3.04 -10.98 6.80
N GLN A 17 4.01 -10.15 7.16
CA GLN A 17 5.05 -9.67 6.25
C GLN A 17 5.89 -10.82 5.68
N LYS A 18 6.30 -11.79 6.50
CA LYS A 18 7.05 -12.97 6.05
C LYS A 18 6.24 -13.84 5.10
N LEU A 19 4.98 -14.10 5.44
CA LEU A 19 4.08 -14.88 4.58
C LEU A 19 3.88 -14.18 3.23
N ARG A 20 3.59 -12.88 3.23
CA ARG A 20 3.45 -12.07 2.02
C ARG A 20 4.71 -12.14 1.16
N LYS A 21 5.89 -12.05 1.78
CA LYS A 21 7.17 -12.17 1.09
C LYS A 21 7.32 -13.52 0.39
N TYR A 22 7.04 -14.64 1.06
CA TYR A 22 7.14 -15.95 0.43
C TYR A 22 6.20 -16.11 -0.77
N LEU A 23 4.97 -15.57 -0.68
CA LEU A 23 4.03 -15.58 -1.79
C LEU A 23 4.49 -14.70 -2.95
N GLN A 24 5.06 -13.52 -2.67
CA GLN A 24 5.62 -12.64 -3.69
C GLN A 24 6.84 -13.28 -4.37
N ASP A 25 7.77 -13.85 -3.59
CA ASP A 25 8.98 -14.50 -4.10
C ASP A 25 8.64 -15.69 -5.03
N GLY A 26 7.50 -16.36 -4.80
CA GLY A 26 6.99 -17.45 -5.64
C GLY A 26 6.02 -17.03 -6.75
N SER A 27 5.77 -15.72 -6.92
CA SER A 27 4.85 -15.20 -7.93
C SER A 27 5.51 -15.05 -9.31
N GLU A 28 4.72 -14.71 -10.32
CA GLU A 28 5.23 -14.41 -11.67
C GLU A 28 6.04 -13.10 -11.73
N ASP A 29 5.94 -12.23 -10.71
CA ASP A 29 6.62 -10.94 -10.65
C ASP A 29 7.22 -10.67 -9.25
N PRO A 30 8.30 -11.36 -8.86
CA PRO A 30 8.88 -11.27 -7.51
C PRO A 30 9.39 -9.88 -7.12
N GLU A 31 9.82 -9.08 -8.10
CA GLU A 31 10.42 -7.76 -7.88
C GLU A 31 9.36 -6.68 -7.58
N HIS A 32 8.10 -6.92 -7.94
CA HIS A 32 7.04 -5.94 -7.85
C HIS A 32 5.89 -6.47 -7.00
N LEU A 33 5.77 -5.97 -5.78
CA LEU A 33 4.59 -6.22 -4.96
C LEU A 33 3.38 -5.57 -5.65
N HIS A 34 2.30 -6.32 -5.86
CA HIS A 34 1.02 -5.80 -6.35
C HIS A 34 -0.03 -5.97 -5.27
N ALA A 35 -0.37 -4.87 -4.60
CA ALA A 35 -1.35 -4.84 -3.52
C ALA A 35 -2.66 -4.22 -4.03
N TYR A 36 -3.76 -4.96 -3.91
CA TYR A 36 -5.07 -4.39 -4.17
C TYR A 36 -5.42 -3.39 -3.06
N VAL A 37 -5.75 -2.15 -3.43
CA VAL A 37 -5.94 -1.02 -2.49
C VAL A 37 -6.87 -1.31 -1.30
N ASN A 38 -7.91 -2.15 -1.48
CA ASN A 38 -8.84 -2.50 -0.41
C ASN A 38 -8.27 -3.50 0.61
N TYR A 39 -7.11 -4.11 0.33
CA TYR A 39 -6.40 -5.06 1.18
C TYR A 39 -4.94 -4.67 1.42
N ALA A 40 -4.55 -3.43 1.11
CA ALA A 40 -3.25 -2.93 1.55
C ALA A 40 -3.19 -2.93 3.09
N ASP A 41 -2.01 -2.84 3.67
CA ASP A 41 -1.84 -2.67 5.11
C ASP A 41 -1.29 -1.28 5.47
N GLY A 42 -0.86 -0.52 4.45
CA GLY A 42 -0.34 0.84 4.59
C GLY A 42 1.19 0.92 4.60
N GLU A 43 1.86 -0.22 4.58
CA GLU A 43 3.33 -0.32 4.44
C GLU A 43 3.78 -0.43 2.98
N GLU A 44 2.84 -0.71 2.07
CA GLU A 44 3.13 -0.83 0.66
C GLU A 44 3.49 0.51 0.03
N SER A 45 4.40 0.48 -0.95
CA SER A 45 4.71 1.66 -1.75
C SER A 45 3.50 2.11 -2.58
N LEU A 46 3.47 3.38 -2.98
CA LEU A 46 2.42 3.88 -3.87
C LEU A 46 2.39 3.13 -5.20
N GLN A 47 3.55 2.66 -5.70
CA GLN A 47 3.64 1.82 -6.89
C GLN A 47 2.98 0.46 -6.66
N ALA A 48 3.20 -0.15 -5.49
CA ALA A 48 2.61 -1.45 -5.19
C ALA A 48 1.07 -1.37 -5.11
N VAL A 49 0.53 -0.25 -4.63
CA VAL A 49 -0.93 -0.06 -4.48
C VAL A 49 -1.59 0.46 -5.76
N TYR A 50 -0.96 1.44 -6.43
CA TYR A 50 -1.54 2.13 -7.56
C TYR A 50 -0.97 1.73 -8.92
N GLY A 51 0.04 0.87 -8.97
CA GLY A 51 0.67 0.35 -10.18
C GLY A 51 2.08 0.89 -10.42
N TRP A 52 2.92 0.03 -11.02
CA TRP A 52 4.34 0.28 -11.27
C TRP A 52 4.64 1.14 -12.50
N ASP A 53 3.65 1.31 -13.38
CA ASP A 53 3.75 2.22 -14.53
C ASP A 53 3.86 3.68 -14.08
N LYS A 54 4.96 4.35 -14.43
CA LYS A 54 5.23 5.75 -14.05
C LYS A 54 4.06 6.70 -14.39
N TRP A 55 3.46 6.55 -15.57
CA TRP A 55 2.37 7.42 -16.03
C TRP A 55 1.14 7.34 -15.13
N ARG A 56 0.90 6.22 -14.45
CA ARG A 56 -0.30 5.99 -13.65
C ARG A 56 -0.27 6.84 -12.39
N LEU A 57 0.83 6.81 -11.64
CA LEU A 57 1.02 7.69 -10.49
C LEU A 57 1.03 9.16 -10.90
N GLU A 58 1.70 9.52 -11.99
CA GLU A 58 1.68 10.91 -12.49
C GLU A 58 0.26 11.40 -12.79
N LYS A 59 -0.57 10.57 -13.43
CA LYS A 59 -1.97 10.89 -13.69
C LYS A 59 -2.76 11.07 -12.40
N LEU A 60 -2.58 10.19 -11.42
CA LEU A 60 -3.29 10.28 -10.14
C LEU A 60 -2.89 11.53 -9.35
N ARG A 61 -1.60 11.87 -9.30
CA ARG A 61 -1.12 13.12 -8.67
C ARG A 61 -1.69 14.37 -9.33
N LYS A 62 -1.74 14.41 -10.66
CA LYS A 62 -2.36 15.52 -11.39
C LYS A 62 -3.85 15.67 -11.05
N LEU A 63 -4.58 14.56 -11.01
CA LEU A 63 -5.99 14.56 -10.62
C LEU A 63 -6.17 15.00 -9.16
N LYS A 64 -5.31 14.52 -8.26
CA LYS A 64 -5.32 14.91 -6.85
C LYS A 64 -5.12 16.42 -6.67
N ALA A 65 -4.12 16.99 -7.33
CA ALA A 65 -3.88 18.43 -7.30
C ALA A 65 -5.04 19.25 -7.89
N GLN A 66 -5.69 18.73 -8.93
CA GLN A 66 -6.85 19.37 -9.56
C GLN A 66 -8.08 19.40 -8.65
N TRP A 67 -8.38 18.28 -7.99
CA TRP A 67 -9.67 18.08 -7.30
C TRP A 67 -9.58 18.23 -5.78
N ASP A 68 -8.40 18.03 -5.18
CA ASP A 68 -8.15 18.24 -3.76
C ASP A 68 -6.82 18.98 -3.52
N PRO A 69 -6.73 20.25 -3.98
CA PRO A 69 -5.50 21.05 -3.86
C PRO A 69 -5.08 21.34 -2.41
N LYS A 70 -5.99 21.17 -1.45
CA LYS A 70 -5.73 21.35 -0.01
C LYS A 70 -5.38 20.03 0.70
N ASN A 71 -5.32 18.92 -0.04
CA ASN A 71 -5.08 17.57 0.48
C ASN A 71 -5.97 17.20 1.69
N ILE A 72 -7.26 17.54 1.60
CA ILE A 72 -8.25 17.27 2.65
C ILE A 72 -8.54 15.76 2.73
N MET A 73 -8.68 15.09 1.58
CA MET A 73 -8.94 13.66 1.45
C MET A 73 -7.63 12.87 1.44
N ARG A 74 -7.07 12.62 2.62
CA ARG A 74 -5.73 11.99 2.79
C ARG A 74 -5.70 10.76 3.71
N TYR A 75 -6.85 10.12 3.89
CA TYR A 75 -6.92 8.93 4.73
C TYR A 75 -6.39 7.72 3.97
N TYR A 76 -5.47 6.98 4.60
CA TYR A 76 -5.00 5.64 4.22
C TYR A 76 -4.41 5.54 2.79
N VAL A 77 -3.08 5.39 2.72
CA VAL A 77 -2.26 5.39 1.49
C VAL A 77 -2.52 6.63 0.59
N PRO A 78 -2.35 7.86 1.10
CA PRO A 78 -2.66 9.05 0.32
C PRO A 78 -1.71 9.23 -0.87
N ILE A 79 -2.25 9.78 -1.97
CA ILE A 79 -1.47 10.30 -3.08
C ILE A 79 -1.33 11.81 -2.86
N GLU A 80 -0.10 12.32 -2.99
CA GLU A 80 0.26 13.74 -2.91
C GLU A 80 0.50 14.35 -4.29
#